data_AF-A0A7S1TAI1-F1
#
_entry.id   AF-A0A7S1TAI1-F1
#
_cell.length_a   1.000
_cell.length_b   1.000
_cell.length_c   1.000
_cell.angle_alpha   90.00
_cell.angle_beta   90.00
_cell.angle_gamma   90.00
#
_symmetry.space_group_name_H-M   'P 1'
#
loop_
_entity.id
_entity.type
_entity.pdbx_description
1 polymer ?
#
loop_
_entity_poly.entity_id
_entity_poly.type
_entity_poly.pdbx_seq_one_letter_code
_entity_poly.pdbx_strand_id
1 'polypeptide(L)'
;HSRGQYVRSNQSVTALSFKYRGTATPPVGFFQNLLSHFVGTCGSPPVTRCTFIIQNLGSGISSVSPSSTAIYGLRLARQWISVRVEGGTSFRAAETAMNTIRNYFGPHSLGAFINYEDRGLSDFASSYFGPDAQKLIQINTMRVRNHIFLSKQSLI
;
A
#
# COMPACT_ATOMS: atom_id res chain seq x y z
N HIS A 1 10.95 14.60 5.14
CA HIS A 1 9.53 14.62 5.57
C HIS A 1 8.61 14.72 4.36
N SER A 2 8.14 13.59 3.81
CA SER A 2 7.21 13.57 2.67
C SER A 2 5.76 13.65 3.17
N ARG A 3 5.02 14.66 2.72
CA ARG A 3 3.57 14.79 2.94
C ARG A 3 2.86 13.98 1.86
N GLY A 4 2.16 12.91 2.25
CA GLY A 4 1.42 12.08 1.31
C GLY A 4 0.11 12.72 0.88
N GLN A 5 -0.12 12.82 -0.42
CA GLN A 5 -1.43 13.22 -0.93
C GLN A 5 -2.31 11.99 -1.08
N TYR A 6 -2.97 11.61 0.02
CA TYR A 6 -4.03 10.61 -0.01
C TYR A 6 -5.15 11.00 -0.98
N VAL A 7 -5.89 10.02 -1.52
CA VAL A 7 -7.10 10.29 -2.30
C VAL A 7 -8.10 11.01 -1.39
N ARG A 8 -8.19 12.33 -1.54
CA ARG A 8 -9.14 13.18 -0.81
C ARG A 8 -10.54 12.89 -1.35
N SER A 9 -11.32 12.11 -0.61
CA SER A 9 -12.78 12.25 -0.66
C SER A 9 -13.27 12.60 0.74
N ASN A 10 -13.78 13.82 0.92
CA ASN A 10 -14.51 14.28 2.10
C ASN A 10 -13.97 13.76 3.44
N GLN A 11 -12.78 14.20 3.83
CA GLN A 11 -12.20 13.94 5.16
C GLN A 11 -11.83 12.47 5.48
N SER A 12 -11.90 11.58 4.49
CA SER A 12 -11.36 10.22 4.54
C SER A 12 -10.02 10.13 3.81
N VAL A 13 -9.12 9.34 4.39
CA VAL A 13 -7.89 8.87 3.77
C VAL A 13 -8.11 7.42 3.39
N THR A 14 -8.14 7.15 2.08
CA THR A 14 -8.00 5.79 1.56
C THR A 14 -6.69 5.75 0.79
N ALA A 15 -5.80 4.83 1.12
CA ALA A 15 -4.76 4.29 0.25
C ALA A 15 -3.62 3.77 1.12
N LEU A 16 -3.82 2.63 1.78
CA LEU A 16 -2.70 1.75 2.08
C LEU A 16 -3.11 0.35 1.65
N SER A 17 -2.41 -0.15 0.64
CA SER A 17 -2.46 -1.55 0.25
C SER A 17 -1.14 -2.20 0.63
N PHE A 18 -1.18 -3.30 1.39
CA PHE A 18 0.00 -4.09 1.70
C PHE A 18 -0.12 -5.46 1.05
N LYS A 19 1.01 -5.91 0.52
CA LYS A 19 1.20 -7.28 0.01
C LYS A 19 1.88 -8.08 1.13
N TYR A 20 1.19 -8.99 1.80
CA TYR A 20 1.79 -9.70 2.94
C TYR A 20 2.46 -11.03 2.52
N ARG A 21 3.73 -11.22 2.92
CA ARG A 21 4.55 -12.44 2.71
C ARG A 21 4.69 -13.30 3.97
N GLY A 22 3.67 -13.39 4.81
CA GLY A 22 3.71 -14.39 5.87
C GLY A 22 3.49 -15.81 5.34
N THR A 23 3.71 -16.77 6.22
CA THR A 23 3.17 -18.14 6.12
C THR A 23 1.65 -18.08 5.88
N ALA A 24 1.05 -19.14 5.32
CA ALA A 24 -0.40 -19.21 5.07
C ALA A 24 -1.26 -18.85 6.30
N THR A 25 -0.67 -18.96 7.48
CA THR A 25 -1.15 -18.42 8.76
C THR A 25 -0.14 -17.38 9.23
N PRO A 26 -0.51 -16.09 9.41
CA PRO A 26 0.39 -15.14 10.07
C PRO A 26 0.73 -15.60 11.49
N PRO A 27 1.86 -15.15 12.08
CA PRO A 27 2.24 -15.55 13.43
C PRO A 27 1.06 -15.44 14.40
N VAL A 28 0.96 -16.38 15.35
CA VAL A 28 -0.09 -16.35 16.37
C VAL A 28 -0.06 -14.97 17.04
N GLY A 29 -1.22 -14.32 17.11
CA GLY A 29 -1.34 -12.98 17.65
C GLY A 29 -1.02 -11.83 16.69
N PHE A 30 -0.58 -12.06 15.44
CA PHE A 30 -0.35 -10.99 14.46
C PHE A 30 -1.62 -10.16 14.24
N PHE A 31 -2.75 -10.80 13.95
CA PHE A 31 -4.01 -10.09 13.78
C PHE A 31 -4.53 -9.50 15.09
N GLN A 32 -4.26 -10.10 16.25
CA GLN A 32 -4.66 -9.56 17.55
C GLN A 32 -3.83 -8.32 17.93
N ASN A 33 -2.52 -8.36 17.71
CA ASN A 33 -1.60 -7.22 17.89
C ASN A 33 -1.86 -6.11 16.88
N LEU A 34 -2.21 -6.50 15.65
CA LEU A 34 -2.67 -5.56 14.64
C LEU A 34 -3.95 -4.88 15.09
N LEU A 35 -4.96 -5.67 15.51
CA LEU A 35 -6.23 -5.14 15.99
C LEU A 35 -6.03 -4.27 17.23
N SER A 36 -5.12 -4.60 18.14
CA SER A 36 -4.85 -3.77 19.33
C SER A 36 -4.16 -2.45 18.96
N HIS A 37 -3.14 -2.47 18.08
CA HIS A 37 -2.54 -1.25 17.53
C HIS A 37 -3.56 -0.40 16.77
N PHE A 38 -4.43 -1.07 16.03
CA PHE A 38 -5.47 -0.43 15.24
C PHE A 38 -6.52 0.21 16.13
N VAL A 39 -7.03 -0.49 17.15
CA VAL A 39 -7.99 0.07 18.11
C VAL A 39 -7.38 1.24 18.87
N GLY A 40 -6.11 1.19 19.27
CA GLY A 40 -5.43 2.33 19.90
C GLY A 40 -5.33 3.54 18.97
N THR A 41 -4.97 3.30 17.71
CA THR A 41 -4.80 4.36 16.69
C THR A 41 -6.14 4.92 16.20
N CYS A 42 -7.17 4.08 16.12
CA CYS A 42 -8.48 4.38 15.53
C CYS A 42 -9.56 4.74 16.54
N GLY A 43 -9.38 4.37 17.81
CA GLY A 43 -10.27 4.72 18.91
C GLY A 43 -9.97 6.08 19.54
N SER A 44 -8.93 6.77 19.06
CA SER A 44 -8.52 8.08 19.57
C SER A 44 -9.08 9.19 18.68
N PRO A 45 -9.95 10.08 19.20
CA PRO A 45 -10.37 11.27 18.48
C PRO A 45 -9.16 12.08 17.97
N PRO A 46 -9.26 12.70 16.78
CA PRO A 46 -10.46 12.86 15.98
C PRO A 46 -10.69 11.76 14.93
N VAL A 47 -9.99 10.61 14.99
CA VAL A 47 -10.28 9.48 14.11
C VAL A 47 -11.67 8.92 14.44
N THR A 48 -12.55 8.84 13.44
CA THR A 48 -13.96 8.44 13.62
C THR A 48 -14.25 7.04 13.11
N ARG A 49 -13.48 6.57 12.12
CA ARG A 49 -13.63 5.23 11.58
C ARG A 49 -12.32 4.76 10.98
N CYS A 50 -12.06 3.47 11.12
CA CYS A 50 -11.07 2.80 10.32
C CYS A 50 -11.65 1.50 9.78
N THR A 51 -11.44 1.25 8.49
CA THR A 51 -11.88 0.03 7.81
C THR A 51 -10.66 -0.77 7.40
N PHE A 52 -10.70 -2.07 7.69
CA PHE A 52 -9.66 -3.02 7.36
C PHE A 52 -10.24 -4.13 6.49
N ILE A 53 -9.66 -4.32 5.31
CA ILE A 53 -10.07 -5.38 4.38
C ILE A 53 -8.88 -6.31 4.20
N ILE A 54 -9.09 -7.59 4.50
CA ILE A 54 -8.15 -8.66 4.21
C ILE A 54 -8.72 -9.49 3.07
N GLN A 55 -8.00 -9.58 1.97
CA GLN A 55 -8.33 -10.46 0.88
C GLN A 55 -7.26 -11.54 0.76
N ASN A 56 -7.69 -12.80 0.88
CA ASN A 56 -6.82 -13.93 0.58
C ASN A 56 -6.59 -13.99 -0.94
N LEU A 57 -5.33 -14.03 -1.34
CA LEU A 57 -4.94 -14.17 -2.74
C LEU A 57 -4.88 -15.67 -3.07
N GLY A 58 -5.67 -16.07 -4.05
CA GLY A 58 -5.80 -17.46 -4.46
C GLY A 58 -4.59 -18.00 -5.22
N SER A 59 -4.56 -19.33 -5.38
CA SER A 59 -3.48 -20.06 -6.06
C SER A 59 -3.23 -19.58 -7.49
N GLY A 60 -4.27 -19.14 -8.21
CA GLY A 60 -4.16 -18.63 -9.57
C GLY A 60 -3.36 -17.32 -9.70
N ILE A 61 -3.24 -16.53 -8.63
CA ILE A 61 -2.34 -15.37 -8.61
C ILE A 61 -0.90 -15.84 -8.45
N SER A 62 -0.65 -16.77 -7.52
CA SER A 62 0.68 -17.31 -7.25
C SER A 62 1.21 -18.32 -8.28
N SER A 63 0.36 -18.83 -9.18
CA SER A 63 0.74 -19.80 -10.21
C SER A 63 1.49 -19.17 -11.40
N VAL A 64 1.50 -17.84 -11.49
CA VAL A 64 2.23 -17.10 -12.51
C VAL A 64 3.54 -16.58 -11.91
N SER A 65 4.65 -16.75 -12.62
CA SER A 65 5.96 -16.27 -12.16
C SER A 65 5.92 -14.75 -11.87
N PRO A 66 6.53 -14.28 -10.77
CA PRO A 66 6.61 -12.86 -10.43
C PRO A 66 7.15 -11.98 -11.55
N SER A 67 8.09 -12.48 -12.36
CA SER A 67 8.74 -11.75 -13.45
C SER A 67 7.97 -11.77 -14.79
N SER A 68 6.88 -12.52 -14.88
CA SER A 68 6.09 -12.63 -16.13
C SER A 68 5.23 -11.39 -16.41
N THR A 69 4.98 -10.56 -15.40
CA THR A 69 4.11 -9.38 -15.50
C THR A 69 4.61 -8.28 -14.55
N ALA A 70 4.21 -7.03 -14.75
CA ALA A 70 4.57 -5.91 -13.87
C ALA A 70 3.91 -5.96 -12.46
N ILE A 71 3.35 -7.10 -12.04
CA ILE A 71 2.63 -7.26 -10.77
C ILE A 71 3.43 -8.13 -9.79
N TYR A 72 4.73 -7.88 -9.69
CA TYR A 72 5.70 -8.71 -8.96
C TYR A 72 5.26 -9.09 -7.54
N GLY A 73 5.09 -8.10 -6.65
CA GLY A 73 4.85 -8.38 -5.23
C GLY A 73 3.51 -9.05 -4.94
N LEU A 74 2.50 -8.91 -5.82
CA LEU A 74 1.20 -9.58 -5.62
C LEU A 74 1.28 -11.08 -5.90
N ARG A 75 2.19 -11.51 -6.81
CA ARG A 75 2.45 -12.93 -7.09
C ARG A 75 3.07 -13.66 -5.90
N LEU A 76 3.80 -12.92 -5.07
CA LEU A 76 4.46 -13.44 -3.87
C LEU A 76 3.61 -13.30 -2.61
N ALA A 77 2.57 -12.46 -2.66
CA ALA A 77 1.71 -12.20 -1.53
C ALA A 77 0.68 -13.32 -1.34
N ARG A 78 0.41 -13.63 -0.08
CA ARG A 78 -0.72 -14.51 0.29
C ARG A 78 -1.99 -13.72 0.55
N GLN A 79 -1.83 -12.47 0.98
CA GLN A 79 -2.93 -11.60 1.32
C GLN A 79 -2.68 -10.20 0.77
N TRP A 80 -3.76 -9.60 0.30
CA TRP A 80 -3.84 -8.17 0.07
C TRP A 80 -4.61 -7.53 1.21
N ILE A 81 -4.01 -6.53 1.82
CA ILE A 81 -4.58 -5.81 2.94
C ILE A 81 -4.86 -4.38 2.49
N SER A 82 -6.10 -3.92 2.61
CA SER A 82 -6.48 -2.53 2.37
C SER A 82 -6.92 -1.87 3.67
N VAL A 83 -6.43 -0.65 3.88
CA VAL A 83 -6.80 0.16 5.05
C VAL A 83 -7.34 1.51 4.61
N ARG A 84 -8.47 1.89 5.22
CA ARG A 84 -9.08 3.22 5.12
C ARG A 84 -9.21 3.80 6.51
N VAL A 85 -8.90 5.09 6.66
CA VAL A 85 -9.08 5.83 7.91
C VAL A 85 -9.85 7.11 7.63
N GLU A 86 -10.87 7.37 8.43
CA GLU A 86 -11.72 8.55 8.39
C GLU A 86 -11.40 9.40 9.62
N GLY A 87 -10.92 10.63 9.39
CA GLY A 87 -10.41 11.51 10.45
C GLY A 87 -11.47 12.44 11.04
N GLY A 88 -12.76 12.17 10.82
CA GLY A 88 -13.84 13.10 11.12
C GLY A 88 -13.58 14.45 10.48
N THR A 89 -13.36 15.48 11.30
CA THR A 89 -13.03 16.84 10.84
C THR A 89 -11.54 17.09 10.59
N SER A 90 -10.66 16.13 10.90
CA SER A 90 -9.20 16.28 10.85
C SER A 90 -8.53 15.31 9.88
N PHE A 91 -8.24 15.80 8.68
CA PHE A 91 -7.42 15.08 7.70
C PHE A 91 -6.04 14.70 8.24
N ARG A 92 -5.43 15.58 9.05
CA ARG A 92 -4.10 15.34 9.64
C ARG A 92 -4.10 14.17 10.61
N ALA A 93 -5.19 13.96 11.33
CA ALA A 93 -5.33 12.81 12.21
C ALA A 93 -5.45 11.50 11.40
N ALA A 94 -6.23 11.51 10.32
CA ALA A 94 -6.30 10.37 9.41
C ALA A 94 -4.94 10.04 8.78
N GLU A 95 -4.18 11.05 8.35
CA GLU A 95 -2.81 10.90 7.85
C GLU A 95 -1.86 10.33 8.92
N THR A 96 -1.92 10.84 10.14
CA THR A 96 -1.08 10.37 11.26
C THR A 96 -1.39 8.90 11.59
N ALA A 97 -2.66 8.56 11.72
CA ALA A 97 -3.12 7.20 11.92
C ALA A 97 -2.66 6.26 10.79
N MET A 98 -2.77 6.71 9.54
CA MET A 98 -2.28 5.93 8.40
C MET A 98 -0.77 5.69 8.45
N ASN A 99 0.01 6.69 8.82
CA ASN A 99 1.46 6.55 8.92
C ASN A 99 1.86 5.58 10.04
N THR A 100 1.17 5.61 11.18
CA THR A 100 1.36 4.62 12.25
C THR A 100 1.08 3.20 11.75
N ILE A 101 -0.05 3.00 11.06
CA ILE A 101 -0.41 1.71 10.48
C ILE A 101 0.64 1.25 9.45
N ARG A 102 1.10 2.15 8.58
CA ARG A 102 2.17 1.87 7.61
C ARG A 102 3.46 1.42 8.28
N ASN A 103 3.91 2.13 9.31
CA ASN A 103 5.15 1.80 10.00
C ASN A 103 5.07 0.42 10.66
N TYR A 104 3.90 0.05 11.17
CA TYR A 104 3.66 -1.28 11.72
C TYR A 104 3.71 -2.38 10.64
N PHE A 105 3.09 -2.16 9.47
CA PHE A 105 3.08 -3.16 8.39
C PHE A 105 4.36 -3.20 7.56
N GLY A 106 5.14 -2.12 7.51
CA GLY A 106 6.31 -1.97 6.64
C GLY A 106 7.25 -3.18 6.66
N PRO A 107 7.71 -3.64 7.83
CA PRO A 107 8.60 -4.81 7.95
C PRO A 107 7.99 -6.14 7.44
N HIS A 108 6.67 -6.19 7.29
CA HIS A 108 5.92 -7.39 6.91
C HIS A 108 5.34 -7.32 5.49
N SER A 109 5.56 -6.21 4.79
CA SER A 109 4.98 -5.93 3.48
C SER A 109 5.97 -6.19 2.34
N LEU A 110 5.46 -6.62 1.19
CA LEU A 110 6.15 -6.70 -0.10
C LEU A 110 5.88 -5.45 -0.95
N GLY A 111 5.44 -4.37 -0.31
CA GLY A 111 5.08 -3.11 -0.94
C GLY A 111 3.58 -2.98 -1.19
N ALA A 112 3.24 -2.09 -2.12
CA ALA A 112 1.88 -1.61 -2.36
C ALA A 112 1.37 -2.04 -3.74
N PHE A 113 0.06 -1.86 -3.98
CA PHE A 113 -0.58 -2.17 -5.26
C PHE A 113 -0.97 -0.87 -5.98
N ILE A 114 -0.44 -0.68 -7.20
CA ILE A 114 -0.52 0.58 -7.97
C ILE A 114 -1.96 1.08 -8.20
N ASN A 115 -2.94 0.19 -8.32
CA ASN A 115 -4.35 0.57 -8.49
C ASN A 115 -4.95 1.29 -7.26
N TYR A 116 -4.23 1.28 -6.14
CA TYR A 116 -4.55 2.03 -4.93
C TYR A 116 -3.42 3.01 -4.66
N GLU A 117 -3.25 3.97 -5.58
CA GLU A 117 -2.17 4.96 -5.56
C GLU A 117 -2.07 5.67 -4.21
N ASP A 118 -0.91 5.53 -3.59
CA ASP A 118 -0.49 6.19 -2.37
C ASP A 118 0.58 7.24 -2.71
N ARG A 119 0.16 8.48 -2.94
CA ARG A 119 1.07 9.57 -3.32
C ARG A 119 2.05 9.97 -2.21
N GLY A 120 1.92 9.41 -1.01
CA GLY A 120 2.88 9.58 0.08
C GLY A 120 4.03 8.58 0.05
N LEU A 121 4.00 7.64 -0.88
CA LEU A 121 5.04 6.65 -1.06
C LEU A 121 6.21 7.27 -1.83
N SER A 122 7.29 7.59 -1.12
CA SER A 122 8.49 8.18 -1.72
C SER A 122 9.29 7.17 -2.54
N ASP A 123 9.22 5.89 -2.17
CA ASP A 123 9.87 4.75 -2.81
C ASP A 123 8.88 3.99 -3.73
N PHE A 124 7.94 4.71 -4.35
CA PHE A 124 6.81 4.14 -5.08
C PHE A 124 7.22 3.11 -6.13
N ALA A 125 8.33 3.33 -6.85
CA ALA A 125 8.77 2.45 -7.92
C ALA A 125 9.08 1.04 -7.38
N SER A 126 9.92 0.93 -6.35
CA SER A 126 10.23 -0.34 -5.69
C SER A 126 9.02 -0.90 -4.94
N SER A 127 8.22 -0.06 -4.30
CA SER A 127 7.05 -0.53 -3.55
C SER A 127 5.94 -1.09 -4.43
N TYR A 128 5.68 -0.51 -5.61
CA TYR A 128 4.65 -1.04 -6.52
C TYR A 128 5.15 -2.20 -7.37
N PHE A 129 6.35 -2.07 -7.93
CA PHE A 129 6.86 -2.95 -8.98
C PHE A 129 8.00 -3.88 -8.52
N GLY A 130 8.54 -3.68 -7.32
CA GLY A 130 9.64 -4.51 -6.81
C GLY A 130 10.87 -4.42 -7.73
N PRO A 131 11.56 -5.55 -7.98
CA PRO A 131 12.71 -5.59 -8.88
C PRO A 131 12.40 -5.16 -10.33
N ASP A 132 11.14 -5.28 -10.78
CA ASP A 132 10.75 -4.92 -12.16
C ASP A 132 10.74 -3.40 -12.41
N ALA A 133 10.85 -2.58 -11.36
CA ALA A 133 10.87 -1.12 -11.47
C ALA A 133 11.91 -0.62 -12.48
N GLN A 134 13.14 -1.17 -12.44
CA GLN A 134 14.23 -0.76 -13.34
C GLN A 134 13.92 -1.09 -14.80
N LYS A 135 13.39 -2.29 -15.06
CA LYS A 135 12.97 -2.70 -16.40
C LYS A 135 11.88 -1.78 -16.95
N LEU A 136 10.92 -1.39 -16.11
CA LEU A 136 9.82 -0.50 -16.51
C LEU A 136 10.31 0.93 -16.77
N ILE A 137 11.25 1.45 -15.97
CA ILE A 137 11.90 2.74 -16.21
C ILE A 137 12.62 2.71 -17.57
N GLN A 138 13.42 1.68 -17.85
CA GLN A 138 14.10 1.51 -19.13
C GLN A 138 13.12 1.47 -20.32
N ILE A 139 12.01 0.74 -20.19
CA ILE A 139 10.95 0.71 -21.21
C ILE A 139 10.37 2.11 -21.42
N ASN A 140 10.13 2.86 -20.34
CA ASN A 140 9.58 4.21 -20.44
C ASN A 140 10.56 5.18 -21.12
N THR A 141 11.84 5.16 -20.75
CA THR A 141 12.88 5.99 -21.39
C THR A 141 13.01 5.71 -22.89
N MET A 142 12.88 4.44 -23.30
CA MET A 142 12.96 4.06 -24.72
C MET A 142 11.72 4.47 -25.53
N ARG A 143 10.53 4.34 -24.95
CA ARG A 143 9.25 4.44 -25.67
C ARG A 143 8.54 5.79 -25.53
N VAL A 144 8.78 6.52 -24.45
CA VAL A 144 8.10 7.79 -24.14
C VAL A 144 9.12 8.92 -24.14
N ARG A 145 9.64 9.24 -25.33
CA ARG A 145 10.70 10.25 -25.53
C ARG A 145 10.34 11.67 -25.09
N ASN A 146 9.05 11.99 -25.02
CA ASN A 146 8.57 13.35 -24.74
C ASN A 146 7.91 13.49 -23.37
N HIS A 147 7.95 12.45 -22.53
CA HIS A 147 7.34 12.44 -21.19
C HIS A 147 5.93 13.08 -21.14
N ILE A 148 5.08 12.76 -22.12
CA ILE A 148 3.74 13.37 -22.23
C ILE A 148 2.73 12.80 -21.20
N PHE A 149 3.08 11.70 -20.53
CA PHE A 149 2.27 11.06 -19.49
C PHE A 149 2.99 11.11 -18.14
N LEU A 150 2.95 12.28 -17.49
CA LEU A 150 3.61 12.51 -16.21
C LEU A 150 2.62 12.71 -15.07
N SER A 151 2.92 12.03 -13.97
CA SER A 151 2.36 12.28 -12.64
C SER A 151 3.51 12.24 -11.62
N LYS A 152 3.21 12.55 -10.36
CA LYS A 152 4.19 12.46 -9.26
C LYS A 152 4.78 11.06 -9.07
N GLN A 153 4.09 10.02 -9.54
CA GLN A 153 4.51 8.62 -9.43
C GLN A 153 4.67 7.97 -10.81
N SER A 154 4.95 8.74 -11.86
CA SER A 154 5.40 8.20 -13.15
C SER A 154 6.82 7.64 -13.04
N LEU A 155 7.06 6.49 -13.66
CA LEU A 155 8.40 5.88 -13.75
C LEU A 155 9.21 6.62 -14.82
N ILE A 156 10.16 7.46 -14.42
CA ILE A 156 10.99 8.27 -15.33
C ILE A 156 12.47 7.99 -15.08
#